data_AF-A0A2M8KK01-F1
#
_entry.id   AF-A0A2M8KK01-F1
#
_cell.length_a   1.000
_cell.length_b   1.000
_cell.length_c   1.000
_cell.angle_alpha   90.00
_cell.angle_beta   90.00
_cell.angle_gamma   90.00
#
_symmetry.space_group_name_H-M   'P 1'
#
loop_
_entity.id
_entity.type
_entity.pdbx_description
1 polymer ?
#
loop_
_entity_poly.entity_id
_entity_poly.type
_entity_poly.pdbx_seq_one_letter_code
_entity_poly.pdbx_strand_id
1 'polypeptide(L)'
;MTLIKHLIKLISLYGFENIFKSWSIIDIVRIIRNSLLIMINGYSFLLPLLIVVIFINWIRNKNWPEIIFFFSFFIPFFLTGRFWYGGLYGRYGSFIAYGLALMIALIPNRIIYYLMIISIIIAFIPTFIAYQKSPIPLIQKKLISQIDFTNKDLIILSDYQRPQLTYPNGLYINGNDEETKTVEKKILMMLKNNRKVFISQQAITFPYWQYDGQQIHIISKKNTGKSVLNQFLHNKKLIKVAVEEKYPFFSIYQIR
;
A
#
# COMPACT_ATOMS: atom_id res chain seq x y z
N MET A 1 -28.62 22.16 -7.25
CA MET A 1 -27.49 22.50 -8.15
C MET A 1 -26.14 22.67 -7.41
N THR A 2 -26.14 23.00 -6.12
CA THR A 2 -24.94 23.20 -5.26
C THR A 2 -24.21 21.92 -4.84
N LEU A 3 -24.95 20.82 -4.63
CA LEU A 3 -24.38 19.52 -4.24
C LEU A 3 -23.53 18.89 -5.35
N ILE A 4 -24.03 18.93 -6.60
CA ILE A 4 -23.34 18.41 -7.79
C ILE A 4 -22.03 19.19 -8.03
N LYS A 5 -22.04 20.51 -7.87
CA LYS A 5 -20.82 21.33 -7.96
C LYS A 5 -19.81 21.00 -6.86
N HIS A 6 -20.26 20.73 -5.63
CA HIS A 6 -19.38 20.27 -4.55
C HIS A 6 -18.82 18.87 -4.80
N LEU A 7 -19.64 17.96 -5.33
CA LEU A 7 -19.22 16.62 -5.70
C LEU A 7 -18.17 16.67 -6.82
N ILE A 8 -18.40 17.45 -7.86
CA ILE A 8 -17.45 17.65 -8.97
C ILE A 8 -16.14 18.27 -8.45
N LYS A 9 -16.22 19.25 -7.54
CA LYS A 9 -15.05 19.89 -6.93
C LYS A 9 -14.27 18.94 -6.00
N LEU A 10 -14.96 18.09 -5.23
CA LEU A 10 -14.35 17.03 -4.43
C LEU A 10 -13.68 15.98 -5.33
N ILE A 11 -14.36 15.55 -6.38
CA ILE A 11 -13.84 14.58 -7.36
C ILE A 11 -12.60 15.16 -8.07
N SER A 12 -12.61 16.44 -8.47
CA SER A 12 -11.47 17.07 -9.13
C SER A 12 -10.29 17.31 -8.19
N LEU A 13 -10.53 17.72 -6.94
CA LEU A 13 -9.49 17.95 -5.92
C LEU A 13 -8.81 16.66 -5.45
N TYR A 14 -9.52 15.52 -5.42
CA TYR A 14 -8.99 14.23 -4.96
C TYR A 14 -8.36 13.37 -6.07
N GLY A 15 -8.00 13.98 -7.21
CA GLY A 15 -7.04 13.38 -8.14
C GLY A 15 -7.59 12.87 -9.47
N PHE A 16 -8.82 13.22 -9.86
CA PHE A 16 -9.33 12.87 -11.21
C PHE A 16 -8.51 13.51 -12.34
N GLU A 17 -7.94 14.71 -12.14
CA GLU A 17 -7.04 15.33 -13.13
C GLU A 17 -5.81 14.45 -13.43
N ASN A 18 -5.39 13.62 -12.48
CA ASN A 18 -4.30 12.67 -12.68
C ASN A 18 -4.80 11.32 -13.20
N ILE A 19 -6.07 10.93 -12.98
CA ILE A 19 -6.63 9.65 -13.46
C ILE A 19 -6.65 9.58 -15.00
N PHE A 20 -6.85 10.69 -15.69
CA PHE A 20 -6.85 10.75 -17.17
C PHE A 20 -5.54 11.24 -17.80
N LYS A 21 -4.61 11.80 -17.02
CA LYS A 21 -3.27 12.15 -17.52
C LYS A 21 -2.45 10.87 -17.73
N SER A 22 -2.00 10.67 -18.97
CA SER A 22 -1.12 9.61 -19.49
C SER A 22 -1.51 8.17 -19.11
N TRP A 23 -2.22 7.48 -20.00
CA TRP A 23 -2.37 6.03 -19.97
C TRP A 23 -1.30 5.40 -20.86
N SER A 24 -0.11 5.18 -20.31
CA SER A 24 0.89 4.39 -21.04
C SER A 24 0.53 2.90 -21.00
N ILE A 25 0.99 2.13 -21.98
CA ILE A 25 0.87 0.65 -21.95
C ILE A 25 1.46 0.09 -20.65
N ILE A 26 2.53 0.71 -20.14
CA ILE A 26 3.19 0.34 -18.90
C ILE A 26 2.25 0.52 -17.69
N ASP A 27 1.41 1.56 -17.69
CA ASP A 27 0.44 1.80 -16.62
C ASP A 27 -0.69 0.77 -16.65
N ILE A 28 -1.19 0.42 -17.83
CA ILE A 28 -2.21 -0.63 -18.01
C ILE A 28 -1.68 -1.98 -17.50
N VAL A 29 -0.49 -2.39 -17.95
CA VAL A 29 0.16 -3.64 -17.49
C VAL A 29 0.39 -3.61 -15.98
N ARG A 30 0.77 -2.46 -15.43
CA ARG A 30 0.95 -2.29 -13.98
C ARG A 30 -0.35 -2.45 -13.21
N ILE A 31 -1.44 -1.84 -13.68
CA ILE A 31 -2.77 -1.95 -13.08
C ILE A 31 -3.22 -3.41 -13.07
N ILE A 32 -3.13 -4.09 -14.23
CA ILE A 32 -3.49 -5.51 -14.35
C ILE A 32 -2.67 -6.37 -13.38
N ARG A 33 -1.34 -6.18 -13.37
CA ARG A 33 -0.44 -6.91 -12.46
C ARG A 33 -0.84 -6.69 -11.00
N ASN A 34 -1.06 -5.44 -10.59
CA ASN A 34 -1.41 -5.09 -9.22
C ASN A 34 -2.74 -5.72 -8.80
N SER A 35 -3.75 -5.62 -9.65
CA SER A 35 -5.07 -6.22 -9.42
C SER A 35 -4.99 -7.73 -9.29
N LEU A 36 -4.26 -8.41 -10.18
CA LEU A 36 -4.05 -9.86 -10.10
C LEU A 36 -3.31 -10.27 -8.82
N LEU A 37 -2.24 -9.56 -8.45
CA LEU A 37 -1.50 -9.83 -7.22
C LEU A 37 -2.39 -9.71 -5.99
N ILE A 38 -3.27 -8.70 -5.92
CA ILE A 38 -4.22 -8.56 -4.82
C ILE A 38 -5.27 -9.66 -4.83
N MET A 39 -5.83 -10.01 -5.99
CA MET A 39 -6.82 -11.08 -6.04
C MET A 39 -6.25 -12.41 -5.55
N ILE A 40 -5.05 -12.75 -6.02
CA ILE A 40 -4.40 -14.03 -5.70
C ILE A 40 -4.01 -14.06 -4.21
N ASN A 41 -3.37 -13.00 -3.70
CA ASN A 41 -2.79 -13.02 -2.35
C ASN A 41 -3.75 -12.50 -1.27
N GLY A 42 -4.75 -11.70 -1.64
CA GLY A 42 -5.73 -11.12 -0.71
C GLY A 42 -7.03 -11.91 -0.63
N TYR A 43 -7.37 -12.69 -1.67
CA TYR A 43 -8.63 -13.43 -1.72
C TYR A 43 -8.44 -14.94 -1.97
N SER A 44 -7.98 -15.33 -3.16
CA SER A 44 -7.72 -16.74 -3.50
C SER A 44 -7.05 -16.82 -4.87
N PHE A 45 -6.13 -17.78 -5.04
CA PHE A 45 -5.51 -18.04 -6.33
C PHE A 45 -6.49 -18.54 -7.40
N LEU A 46 -7.63 -19.13 -6.99
CA LEU A 46 -8.68 -19.60 -7.90
C LEU A 46 -9.58 -18.47 -8.40
N LEU A 47 -9.56 -17.33 -7.71
CA LEU A 47 -10.51 -16.24 -7.96
C LEU A 47 -10.38 -15.63 -9.37
N PRO A 48 -9.17 -15.31 -9.89
CA PRO A 48 -9.06 -14.78 -11.25
C PRO A 48 -9.61 -15.73 -12.32
N LEU A 49 -9.37 -17.04 -12.17
CA LEU A 49 -9.88 -18.06 -13.08
C LEU A 49 -11.41 -18.11 -13.04
N LEU A 50 -11.98 -18.10 -11.85
CA LEU A 50 -13.43 -18.11 -11.65
C LEU A 50 -14.09 -16.87 -12.27
N ILE A 51 -13.48 -15.69 -12.10
CA ILE A 51 -13.96 -14.44 -12.70
C ILE A 51 -14.06 -14.59 -14.22
N VAL A 52 -13.01 -15.12 -14.86
CA VAL A 52 -12.98 -15.33 -16.31
C VAL A 52 -14.09 -16.30 -16.75
N VAL A 53 -14.25 -17.44 -16.06
CA VAL A 53 -15.26 -18.45 -16.41
C VAL A 53 -16.69 -17.89 -16.26
N ILE A 54 -16.99 -17.23 -15.14
CA ILE A 54 -18.31 -16.64 -14.89
C ILE A 54 -18.59 -15.53 -15.90
N PHE A 55 -17.60 -14.68 -16.19
CA PHE A 55 -17.74 -13.59 -17.15
C PHE A 55 -18.02 -14.11 -18.57
N ILE A 56 -17.32 -15.15 -19.02
CA ILE A 56 -17.60 -15.83 -20.30
C ILE A 56 -19.03 -16.38 -20.31
N ASN A 57 -19.46 -17.03 -19.23
CA ASN A 57 -20.82 -17.56 -19.14
C ASN A 57 -21.89 -16.45 -19.21
N TRP A 58 -21.70 -15.33 -18.49
CA TRP A 58 -22.63 -14.19 -18.55
C TRP A 58 -22.68 -13.54 -19.93
N ILE A 59 -21.55 -13.40 -20.63
CA ILE A 59 -21.54 -12.90 -22.01
C ILE A 59 -22.35 -13.83 -22.92
N ARG A 60 -22.11 -15.15 -22.84
CA ARG A 60 -22.82 -16.15 -23.66
C ARG A 60 -24.32 -16.14 -23.43
N ASN A 61 -24.75 -15.96 -22.18
CA ASN A 61 -26.16 -15.93 -21.79
C ASN A 61 -26.80 -14.52 -21.90
N LYS A 62 -26.04 -13.50 -22.31
CA LYS A 62 -26.49 -12.09 -22.40
C LYS A 62 -26.99 -11.53 -21.06
N ASN A 63 -26.38 -11.95 -19.95
CA ASN A 63 -26.67 -11.50 -18.59
C ASN A 63 -26.07 -10.10 -18.32
N TRP A 64 -26.55 -9.10 -19.07
CA TRP A 64 -26.06 -7.73 -18.99
C TRP A 64 -26.22 -7.07 -17.62
N PRO A 65 -27.32 -7.27 -16.86
CA PRO A 65 -27.46 -6.68 -15.53
C PRO A 65 -26.33 -7.09 -14.57
N GLU A 66 -25.98 -8.38 -14.54
CA GLU A 66 -24.91 -8.92 -13.71
C GLU A 66 -23.54 -8.40 -14.15
N ILE A 67 -23.31 -8.29 -15.46
CA ILE A 67 -22.08 -7.72 -16.01
C ILE A 67 -21.92 -6.25 -15.59
N ILE A 68 -22.97 -5.44 -15.74
CA ILE A 68 -22.94 -4.02 -15.38
C ILE A 68 -22.71 -3.87 -13.88
N PHE A 69 -23.42 -4.65 -13.06
CA PHE A 69 -23.24 -4.65 -11.62
C PHE A 69 -21.79 -5.01 -11.24
N PHE A 70 -21.25 -6.09 -11.82
CA PHE A 70 -19.86 -6.50 -11.60
C PHE A 70 -18.85 -5.41 -11.95
N PHE A 71 -19.00 -4.76 -13.11
CA PHE A 71 -18.12 -3.67 -13.52
C PHE A 71 -18.22 -2.43 -12.62
N SER A 72 -19.36 -2.19 -11.98
CA SER A 72 -19.52 -1.08 -11.04
C SER A 72 -18.59 -1.17 -9.83
N PHE A 73 -18.16 -2.38 -9.43
CA PHE A 73 -17.17 -2.59 -8.37
C PHE A 73 -15.75 -2.77 -8.91
N PHE A 74 -15.62 -3.43 -10.05
CA PHE A 74 -14.30 -3.74 -10.62
C PHE A 74 -13.60 -2.54 -11.24
N ILE A 75 -14.32 -1.62 -11.89
CA ILE A 75 -13.73 -0.43 -12.49
C ILE A 75 -13.06 0.44 -11.42
N PRO A 76 -13.74 0.82 -10.31
CA PRO A 76 -13.09 1.54 -9.22
C PRO A 76 -11.87 0.80 -8.65
N PHE A 77 -11.97 -0.53 -8.48
CA PHE A 77 -10.85 -1.35 -8.03
C PHE A 77 -9.64 -1.27 -8.98
N PHE A 78 -9.85 -1.42 -10.29
CA PHE A 78 -8.76 -1.29 -11.27
C PHE A 78 -8.16 0.11 -11.31
N LEU A 79 -8.98 1.16 -11.22
CA LEU A 79 -8.50 2.54 -11.17
C LEU A 79 -7.60 2.77 -9.97
N THR A 80 -7.90 2.14 -8.83
CA THR A 80 -7.05 2.24 -7.64
C THR A 80 -5.73 1.47 -7.77
N GLY A 81 -5.65 0.49 -8.68
CA GLY A 81 -4.43 -0.25 -9.03
C GLY A 81 -3.33 0.58 -9.67
N ARG A 82 -3.66 1.82 -10.06
CA ARG A 82 -2.68 2.83 -10.49
C ARG A 82 -1.82 3.32 -9.33
N PHE A 83 -2.37 3.39 -8.13
CA PHE A 83 -1.64 3.87 -6.96
C PHE A 83 -0.64 2.82 -6.51
N TRP A 84 0.61 3.23 -6.37
CA TRP A 84 1.67 2.39 -5.80
C TRP A 84 1.58 2.33 -4.26
N TYR A 85 0.82 3.24 -3.65
CA TYR A 85 0.64 3.33 -2.22
C TYR A 85 -0.33 2.23 -1.73
N GLY A 86 0.24 1.12 -1.27
CA GLY A 86 -0.45 -0.06 -0.75
C GLY A 86 -1.50 0.24 0.33
N GLY A 87 -1.31 1.26 1.17
CA GLY A 87 -2.28 1.62 2.21
C GLY A 87 -3.63 2.16 1.68
N LEU A 88 -3.61 2.90 0.56
CA LEU A 88 -4.86 3.29 -0.12
C LEU A 88 -5.41 2.10 -0.91
N TYR A 89 -4.54 1.35 -1.57
CA TYR A 89 -4.95 0.24 -2.43
C TYR A 89 -5.58 -0.93 -1.66
N GLY A 90 -5.12 -1.25 -0.44
CA GLY A 90 -5.76 -2.25 0.43
C GLY A 90 -7.17 -1.85 0.89
N ARG A 91 -7.40 -0.56 1.16
CA ARG A 91 -8.72 -0.03 1.56
C ARG A 91 -9.71 0.01 0.40
N TYR A 92 -9.27 0.31 -0.81
CA TYR A 92 -10.11 0.21 -2.00
C TYR A 92 -10.27 -1.24 -2.48
N GLY A 93 -9.29 -2.08 -2.17
CA GLY A 93 -9.32 -3.51 -2.43
C GLY A 93 -10.47 -4.23 -1.72
N SER A 94 -10.99 -3.71 -0.60
CA SER A 94 -12.16 -4.31 0.08
C SER A 94 -13.47 -4.07 -0.66
N PHE A 95 -13.60 -3.01 -1.48
CA PHE A 95 -14.82 -2.74 -2.23
C PHE A 95 -15.15 -3.83 -3.25
N ILE A 96 -14.12 -4.48 -3.81
CA ILE A 96 -14.33 -5.57 -4.75
C ILE A 96 -14.94 -6.81 -4.07
N ALA A 97 -14.78 -6.96 -2.75
CA ALA A 97 -15.29 -8.11 -2.00
C ALA A 97 -16.81 -8.27 -2.17
N TYR A 98 -17.57 -7.17 -2.26
CA TYR A 98 -19.01 -7.21 -2.48
C TYR A 98 -19.36 -7.80 -3.86
N GLY A 99 -18.67 -7.35 -4.91
CA GLY A 99 -18.85 -7.90 -6.26
C GLY A 99 -18.46 -9.39 -6.31
N LEU A 100 -17.34 -9.75 -5.67
CA LEU A 100 -16.86 -11.13 -5.60
C LEU A 100 -17.82 -12.05 -4.83
N ALA A 101 -18.37 -11.59 -3.71
CA ALA A 101 -19.32 -12.36 -2.91
C ALA A 101 -20.58 -12.68 -3.71
N LEU A 102 -21.11 -11.71 -4.46
CA LEU A 102 -22.23 -11.94 -5.36
C LEU A 102 -21.88 -12.97 -6.45
N MET A 103 -20.72 -12.84 -7.10
CA MET A 103 -20.29 -13.82 -8.11
C MET A 103 -20.25 -15.23 -7.56
N ILE A 104 -19.68 -15.40 -6.36
CA ILE A 104 -19.60 -16.70 -5.70
C ILE A 104 -21.00 -17.23 -5.39
N ALA A 105 -21.90 -16.38 -4.89
CA ALA A 105 -23.29 -16.76 -4.59
C ALA A 105 -24.07 -17.20 -5.83
N LEU A 106 -23.73 -16.67 -7.01
CA LEU A 106 -24.38 -17.00 -8.28
C LEU A 106 -23.78 -18.24 -8.98
N ILE A 107 -22.77 -18.91 -8.39
CA ILE A 107 -22.25 -20.16 -8.93
C ILE A 107 -23.32 -21.26 -8.80
N PRO A 108 -23.81 -21.84 -9.92
CA PRO A 108 -24.86 -22.86 -9.85
C PRO A 108 -24.34 -24.19 -9.30
N ASN A 109 -23.07 -24.51 -9.55
CA ASN A 109 -22.45 -25.76 -9.09
C ASN A 109 -22.00 -25.64 -7.62
N ARG A 110 -22.69 -26.36 -6.73
CA ARG A 110 -22.40 -26.37 -5.28
C ARG A 110 -20.99 -26.85 -4.93
N ILE A 111 -20.42 -27.76 -5.71
CA ILE A 111 -19.04 -28.23 -5.48
C ILE A 111 -18.07 -27.07 -5.71
N ILE A 112 -18.21 -26.36 -6.82
CA ILE A 112 -17.36 -25.19 -7.14
C ILE A 112 -17.55 -24.09 -6.08
N TYR A 113 -18.80 -23.86 -5.64
CA TYR A 113 -19.10 -22.93 -4.55
C TYR A 113 -18.34 -23.28 -3.24
N TYR A 114 -18.42 -24.53 -2.78
CA TYR A 114 -17.71 -24.94 -1.56
C TYR A 114 -16.19 -24.90 -1.72
N LEU A 115 -15.66 -25.30 -2.88
CA LEU A 115 -14.23 -25.18 -3.18
C LEU A 115 -13.77 -23.72 -3.12
N MET A 116 -14.58 -22.78 -3.62
CA MET A 116 -14.28 -21.36 -3.52
C MET A 116 -14.24 -20.89 -2.07
N ILE A 117 -15.23 -21.26 -1.25
CA ILE A 117 -15.25 -20.91 0.18
C ILE A 117 -13.99 -21.45 0.88
N ILE A 118 -13.68 -22.74 0.68
CA ILE A 118 -12.50 -23.36 1.28
C ILE A 118 -11.23 -22.64 0.84
N SER A 119 -11.11 -22.30 -0.46
CA SER A 119 -9.94 -21.59 -0.98
C SER A 119 -9.75 -20.21 -0.35
N ILE A 120 -10.85 -19.47 -0.10
CA ILE A 120 -10.83 -18.16 0.55
C ILE A 120 -10.43 -18.30 2.02
N ILE A 121 -10.97 -19.30 2.73
CA ILE A 121 -10.59 -19.58 4.12
C ILE A 121 -9.09 -19.88 4.20
N ILE A 122 -8.57 -20.74 3.33
CA ILE A 122 -7.13 -21.07 3.28
C ILE A 122 -6.30 -19.82 3.01
N ALA A 123 -6.70 -18.99 2.04
CA ALA A 123 -6.01 -17.75 1.72
C ALA A 123 -6.06 -16.72 2.86
N PHE A 124 -7.06 -16.79 3.75
CA PHE A 124 -7.18 -15.90 4.91
C PHE A 124 -6.30 -16.31 6.11
N ILE A 125 -5.87 -17.58 6.20
CA ILE A 125 -5.06 -18.09 7.33
C ILE A 125 -3.81 -17.22 7.60
N PRO A 126 -2.97 -16.86 6.62
CA PRO A 126 -1.78 -16.05 6.87
C PRO A 126 -2.11 -14.67 7.44
N THR A 127 -3.20 -14.07 6.96
CA THR A 127 -3.71 -12.78 7.42
C THR A 127 -4.19 -12.91 8.87
N PHE A 128 -5.01 -13.92 9.16
CA PHE A 128 -5.48 -14.21 10.51
C PHE A 128 -4.33 -14.36 11.52
N ILE A 129 -3.31 -15.15 11.18
CA ILE A 129 -2.11 -15.35 12.02
C ILE A 129 -1.37 -14.02 12.22
N ALA A 130 -1.27 -13.18 11.18
CA ALA A 130 -0.58 -11.89 11.28
C ALA A 130 -1.31 -10.90 12.19
N TYR A 131 -2.64 -10.88 12.19
CA TYR A 131 -3.45 -10.01 13.06
C TYR A 131 -3.36 -10.37 14.55
N GLN A 132 -2.95 -11.59 14.90
CA GLN A 132 -2.65 -11.96 16.29
C GLN A 132 -1.36 -11.31 16.81
N LYS A 133 -0.53 -10.72 15.94
CA LYS A 133 0.73 -10.07 16.31
C LYS A 133 0.52 -8.60 16.69
N SER A 134 1.43 -8.07 17.49
CA SER A 134 1.41 -6.66 17.90
C SER A 134 1.34 -5.73 16.69
N PRO A 135 0.48 -4.69 16.72
CA PRO A 135 0.39 -3.69 15.67
C PRO A 135 1.75 -3.05 15.38
N ILE A 136 2.09 -2.94 14.10
CA ILE A 136 3.32 -2.33 13.62
C ILE A 136 3.59 -0.94 14.22
N PRO A 137 2.62 0.00 14.27
CA PRO A 137 2.88 1.32 14.84
C PRO A 137 3.33 1.28 16.31
N LEU A 138 2.84 0.31 17.09
CA LEU A 138 3.25 0.16 18.50
C LEU A 138 4.68 -0.37 18.62
N ILE A 139 5.04 -1.37 17.80
CA ILE A 139 6.41 -1.90 17.73
C ILE A 139 7.38 -0.78 17.36
N GLN A 140 7.04 0.00 16.34
CA GLN A 140 7.89 1.08 15.86
C GLN A 140 7.98 2.25 16.86
N LYS A 141 6.87 2.59 17.54
CA LYS A 141 6.90 3.58 18.65
C LYS A 141 7.86 3.13 19.76
N LYS A 142 7.83 1.84 20.13
CA LYS A 142 8.73 1.26 21.13
C LYS A 142 10.19 1.34 20.67
N LEU A 143 10.49 1.00 19.43
CA LEU A 143 11.85 1.14 18.85
C LEU A 143 12.35 2.59 18.90
N ILE A 144 11.51 3.56 18.54
CA ILE A 144 11.88 4.98 18.59
C ILE A 144 12.08 5.45 20.02
N SER A 145 11.36 4.90 21.00
CA SER A 145 11.58 5.23 22.42
C SER A 145 12.90 4.67 23.00
N GLN A 146 13.54 3.72 22.32
CA GLN A 146 14.82 3.14 22.75
C GLN A 146 16.03 3.97 22.29
N ILE A 147 15.84 4.89 21.34
CA ILE A 147 16.91 5.78 20.88
C ILE A 147 16.91 7.07 21.70
N ASP A 148 18.08 7.63 21.93
CA ASP A 148 18.27 8.94 22.56
C ASP A 148 17.90 10.08 21.57
N PHE A 149 16.60 10.17 21.29
CA PHE A 149 15.94 11.14 20.41
C PHE A 149 15.33 12.28 21.23
N THR A 150 15.69 13.51 20.87
CA THR A 150 15.17 14.72 21.52
C THR A 150 14.29 15.54 20.56
N ASN A 151 13.49 16.46 21.10
CA ASN A 151 12.72 17.44 20.32
C ASN A 151 13.57 18.44 19.51
N LYS A 152 14.89 18.30 19.51
CA LYS A 152 15.80 19.09 18.67
C LYS A 152 16.48 18.21 17.60
N ASP A 153 16.22 16.91 17.59
CA ASP A 153 16.70 15.97 16.58
C ASP A 153 15.65 15.79 15.49
N LEU A 154 16.07 15.27 14.35
CA LEU A 154 15.21 14.99 13.20
C LEU A 154 14.91 13.50 13.14
N ILE A 155 13.64 13.12 12.93
CA ILE A 155 13.25 11.74 12.64
C ILE A 155 12.54 11.66 11.29
N ILE A 156 12.96 10.72 10.46
CA ILE A 156 12.44 10.54 9.11
C ILE A 156 11.75 9.18 9.02
N LEU A 157 10.46 9.25 8.70
CA LEU A 157 9.53 8.13 8.68
C LEU A 157 8.94 7.96 7.27
N SER A 158 8.32 6.81 7.01
CA SER A 158 7.51 6.68 5.79
C SER A 158 6.14 7.32 6.03
N ASP A 159 5.55 7.92 5.00
CA ASP A 159 4.19 8.44 5.08
C ASP A 159 3.13 7.35 5.35
N TYR A 160 3.44 6.07 5.13
CA TYR A 160 2.58 4.94 5.52
C TYR A 160 2.37 4.83 7.04
N GLN A 161 3.24 5.46 7.82
CA GLN A 161 3.17 5.45 9.27
C GLN A 161 2.28 6.57 9.81
N ARG A 162 1.77 7.47 8.94
CA ARG A 162 0.83 8.52 9.33
C ARG A 162 -0.62 8.03 9.25
N PRO A 163 -1.49 8.50 10.17
CA PRO A 163 -1.21 9.45 11.26
C PRO A 163 -0.66 8.80 12.56
N GLN A 164 -0.51 7.48 12.59
CA GLN A 164 -0.30 6.72 13.83
C GLN A 164 1.01 7.06 14.55
N LEU A 165 2.05 7.44 13.80
CA LEU A 165 3.33 7.90 14.33
C LEU A 165 3.57 9.34 13.91
N THR A 166 3.21 10.28 14.79
CA THR A 166 3.45 11.71 14.57
C THR A 166 4.41 12.26 15.62
N TYR A 167 5.52 12.86 15.16
CA TYR A 167 6.53 13.51 15.99
C TYR A 167 6.65 14.99 15.65
N PRO A 168 6.94 15.89 16.62
CA PRO A 168 7.07 17.33 16.36
C PRO A 168 8.10 17.69 15.27
N ASN A 169 9.23 16.97 15.24
CA ASN A 169 10.26 17.10 14.20
C ASN A 169 10.26 15.88 13.25
N GLY A 170 9.10 15.28 13.03
CA GLY A 170 8.95 14.18 12.09
C GLY A 170 8.86 14.70 10.65
N LEU A 171 9.67 14.16 9.75
CA LEU A 171 9.47 14.28 8.31
C LEU A 171 9.03 12.93 7.74
N TYR A 172 8.21 12.97 6.70
CA TYR A 172 7.60 11.76 6.11
C TYR A 172 7.89 11.71 4.62
N ILE A 173 8.41 10.58 4.16
CA ILE A 173 8.65 10.33 2.74
C ILE A 173 7.38 9.77 2.12
N ASN A 174 6.81 10.49 1.14
CA ASN A 174 5.56 10.14 0.46
C ASN A 174 5.69 9.97 -1.07
N GLY A 175 6.90 10.00 -1.63
CA GLY A 175 7.15 9.77 -3.07
C GLY A 175 6.94 10.98 -3.97
N ASN A 176 6.62 12.15 -3.41
CA ASN A 176 6.67 13.42 -4.12
C ASN A 176 8.13 13.91 -4.20
N ASP A 177 8.60 14.21 -5.42
CA ASP A 177 9.98 14.66 -5.66
C ASP A 177 10.30 15.99 -4.95
N GLU A 178 9.34 16.92 -4.87
CA GLU A 178 9.55 18.22 -4.20
C GLU A 178 9.69 18.05 -2.68
N GLU A 179 8.86 17.19 -2.09
CA GLU A 179 8.94 16.88 -0.67
C GLU A 179 10.22 16.11 -0.33
N THR A 180 10.63 15.20 -1.23
CA THR A 180 11.89 14.46 -1.10
C THR A 180 13.08 15.42 -1.04
N LYS A 181 13.18 16.36 -1.99
CA LYS A 181 14.23 17.40 -1.97
C LYS A 181 14.19 18.24 -0.70
N THR A 182 13.00 18.51 -0.17
CA THR A 182 12.84 19.24 1.10
C THR A 182 13.38 18.44 2.27
N VAL A 183 13.13 17.13 2.30
CA VAL A 183 13.68 16.22 3.33
C VAL A 183 15.20 16.17 3.25
N GLU A 184 15.77 16.01 2.06
CA GLU A 184 17.23 16.01 1.84
C GLU A 184 17.90 17.28 2.36
N LYS A 185 17.33 18.45 2.01
CA LYS A 185 17.81 19.76 2.52
C LYS A 185 17.76 19.83 4.04
N LYS A 186 16.67 19.36 4.66
CA LYS A 186 16.54 19.35 6.13
C LYS A 186 17.58 18.43 6.77
N ILE A 187 17.83 17.25 6.20
CA ILE A 187 18.89 16.34 6.69
C ILE A 187 20.23 17.07 6.72
N LEU A 188 20.65 17.66 5.59
CA LEU A 188 21.94 18.34 5.50
C LEU A 188 22.05 19.50 6.50
N MET A 189 20.98 20.28 6.66
CA MET A 189 20.94 21.38 7.64
C MET A 189 21.10 20.88 9.08
N MET A 190 20.42 19.79 9.44
CA MET A 190 20.50 19.23 10.80
C MET A 190 21.89 18.65 11.08
N LEU A 191 22.49 17.95 10.11
CA LEU A 191 23.86 17.43 10.22
C LEU A 191 24.87 18.58 10.36
N LYS A 192 24.74 19.67 9.59
CA LYS A 192 25.60 20.87 9.70
C LYS A 192 25.52 21.52 11.08
N ASN A 193 24.34 21.48 11.71
CA ASN A 193 24.10 22.03 13.04
C ASN A 193 24.47 21.05 14.18
N ASN A 194 25.23 19.98 13.89
CA ASN A 194 25.60 18.92 14.84
C ASN A 194 24.39 18.30 15.57
N ARG A 195 23.23 18.23 14.89
CA ARG A 195 22.03 17.57 15.41
C ARG A 195 21.95 16.13 14.92
N LYS A 196 21.35 15.24 15.72
CA LYS A 196 21.16 13.85 15.32
C LYS A 196 20.04 13.77 14.28
N VAL A 197 20.24 12.94 13.27
CA VAL A 197 19.23 12.62 12.27
C VAL A 197 18.99 11.12 12.29
N PHE A 198 17.76 10.73 12.58
CA PHE A 198 17.32 9.34 12.59
C PHE A 198 16.40 9.09 11.39
N ILE A 199 16.53 7.90 10.80
CA ILE A 199 15.72 7.48 9.67
C ILE A 199 15.30 6.03 9.86
N SER A 200 14.01 5.75 9.65
CA SER A 200 13.48 4.39 9.66
C SER A 200 13.86 3.63 8.40
N GLN A 201 14.04 2.31 8.52
CA GLN A 201 14.26 1.44 7.36
C GLN A 201 13.17 1.62 6.28
N GLN A 202 11.91 1.78 6.67
CA GLN A 202 10.79 2.00 5.75
C GLN A 202 10.94 3.31 4.97
N ALA A 203 11.50 4.36 5.56
CA ALA A 203 11.80 5.59 4.85
C ALA A 203 12.98 5.40 3.87
N ILE A 204 14.01 4.66 4.27
CA ILE A 204 15.16 4.34 3.39
C ILE A 204 14.69 3.58 2.14
N THR A 205 13.83 2.57 2.33
CA THR A 205 13.40 1.70 1.23
C THR A 205 12.18 2.21 0.47
N PHE A 206 11.59 3.33 0.86
CA PHE A 206 10.35 3.82 0.28
C PHE A 206 10.41 3.96 -1.26
N PRO A 207 9.39 3.49 -2.02
CA PRO A 207 8.09 2.92 -1.60
C PRO A 207 8.08 1.38 -1.47
N TYR A 208 9.24 0.77 -1.28
CA TYR A 208 9.42 -0.69 -1.19
C TYR A 208 9.47 -1.17 0.25
N TRP A 209 9.10 -2.44 0.47
CA TRP A 209 9.09 -3.09 1.78
C TRP A 209 8.28 -2.31 2.83
N GLN A 210 7.16 -1.75 2.40
CA GLN A 210 6.25 -1.03 3.27
C GLN A 210 5.32 -2.02 3.95
N TYR A 211 5.10 -1.82 5.25
CA TYR A 211 4.12 -2.60 5.98
C TYR A 211 2.73 -2.07 5.69
N ASP A 212 1.80 -2.99 5.45
CA ASP A 212 0.36 -2.77 5.49
C ASP A 212 -0.25 -3.77 6.48
N GLY A 213 -0.88 -3.25 7.53
CA GLY A 213 -1.14 -4.03 8.74
C GLY A 213 0.16 -4.61 9.32
N GLN A 214 0.16 -5.91 9.61
CA GLN A 214 1.27 -6.66 10.20
C GLN A 214 2.18 -7.36 9.16
N GLN A 215 1.98 -7.10 7.86
CA GLN A 215 2.71 -7.75 6.79
C GLN A 215 3.30 -6.74 5.81
N ILE A 216 4.34 -7.13 5.07
CA ILE A 216 4.84 -6.32 3.95
C ILE A 216 3.83 -6.39 2.80
N HIS A 217 3.38 -5.22 2.34
CA HIS A 217 2.42 -5.12 1.26
C HIS A 217 2.97 -5.78 -0.02
N ILE A 218 2.20 -6.67 -0.64
CA ILE A 218 2.64 -7.55 -1.75
C ILE A 218 3.26 -6.74 -2.91
N ILE A 219 2.63 -5.64 -3.33
CA ILE A 219 3.15 -4.82 -4.44
C ILE A 219 4.45 -4.06 -4.12
N SER A 220 4.80 -3.94 -2.82
CA SER A 220 5.99 -3.22 -2.35
C SER A 220 7.24 -4.11 -2.26
N LYS A 221 7.11 -5.44 -2.43
CA LYS A 221 8.22 -6.41 -2.40
C LYS A 221 9.04 -6.35 -3.70
N LYS A 222 9.85 -5.30 -3.86
CA LYS A 222 10.70 -5.08 -5.05
C LYS A 222 12.08 -4.55 -4.68
N ASN A 223 12.87 -4.23 -5.71
CA ASN A 223 14.25 -3.77 -5.61
C ASN A 223 14.35 -2.40 -4.90
N THR A 224 14.98 -2.40 -3.73
CA THR A 224 15.27 -1.23 -2.90
C THR A 224 16.23 -0.23 -3.56
N GLY A 225 17.01 -0.64 -4.57
CA GLY A 225 17.91 0.24 -5.32
C GLY A 225 17.19 1.34 -6.14
N LYS A 226 15.86 1.28 -6.21
CA LYS A 226 15.02 2.33 -6.81
C LYS A 226 14.29 3.17 -5.75
N SER A 227 14.67 3.07 -4.47
CA SER A 227 14.03 3.86 -3.42
C SER A 227 14.30 5.36 -3.64
N VAL A 228 13.35 6.17 -3.19
CA VAL A 228 13.33 7.61 -3.46
C VAL A 228 14.57 8.30 -2.88
N LEU A 229 15.04 7.86 -1.71
CA LEU A 229 16.24 8.38 -1.05
C LEU A 229 17.54 7.63 -1.41
N ASN A 230 17.51 6.63 -2.30
CA ASN A 230 18.66 5.75 -2.53
C ASN A 230 19.91 6.54 -2.94
N GLN A 231 19.79 7.44 -3.91
CA GLN A 231 20.91 8.24 -4.40
C GLN A 231 21.49 9.17 -3.33
N PHE A 232 20.62 9.83 -2.56
CA PHE A 232 21.03 10.74 -1.49
C PHE A 232 21.76 10.00 -0.34
N LEU A 233 21.26 8.82 0.03
CA LEU A 233 21.80 8.05 1.16
C LEU A 233 23.03 7.21 0.79
N HIS A 234 23.27 6.93 -0.49
CA HIS A 234 24.37 6.07 -0.95
C HIS A 234 25.74 6.48 -0.40
N ASN A 235 25.98 7.79 -0.26
CA ASN A 235 27.26 8.33 0.22
C ASN A 235 27.22 8.73 1.70
N LYS A 236 26.20 8.32 2.45
CA LYS A 236 26.04 8.62 3.88
C LYS A 236 26.36 7.40 4.72
N LYS A 237 26.92 7.61 5.91
CA LYS A 237 27.17 6.51 6.85
C LYS A 237 25.89 6.26 7.66
N LEU A 238 25.20 5.16 7.36
CA LEU A 238 24.02 4.73 8.11
C LEU A 238 24.42 3.78 9.23
N ILE A 239 24.28 4.23 10.48
CA ILE A 239 24.57 3.42 11.66
C ILE A 239 23.26 2.91 12.24
N LYS A 240 23.08 1.60 12.27
CA LYS A 240 21.89 0.99 12.90
C LYS A 240 21.95 1.25 14.40
N VAL A 241 20.91 1.87 14.96
CA VAL A 241 20.84 2.27 16.38
C VAL A 241 19.73 1.56 17.16
N ALA A 242 18.71 1.05 16.47
CA ALA A 242 17.67 0.21 17.07
C ALA A 242 17.17 -0.81 16.04
N VAL A 243 16.83 -2.01 16.49
CA VAL A 243 16.31 -3.10 15.64
C VAL A 243 15.32 -3.96 16.42
N GLU A 244 14.24 -4.36 15.77
CA GLU A 244 13.35 -5.40 16.28
C GLU A 244 13.70 -6.72 15.61
N GLU A 245 14.25 -7.66 16.39
CA GLU A 245 14.77 -8.93 15.87
C GLU A 245 13.70 -9.77 15.18
N LYS A 246 12.45 -9.74 15.69
CA LYS A 246 11.33 -10.47 15.08
C LYS A 246 10.91 -9.90 13.73
N TYR A 247 11.34 -8.68 13.42
CA TYR A 247 10.98 -7.98 12.21
C TYR A 247 12.18 -7.18 11.66
N PRO A 248 13.06 -7.79 10.87
CA PRO A 248 14.33 -7.19 10.45
C PRO A 248 14.16 -5.87 9.66
N PHE A 249 13.00 -5.65 9.05
CA PHE A 249 12.67 -4.39 8.38
C PHE A 249 12.23 -3.27 9.34
N PHE A 250 12.11 -3.50 10.65
CA PHE A 250 11.98 -2.45 11.66
C PHE A 250 13.32 -2.19 12.30
N SER A 251 14.08 -1.32 11.65
CA SER A 251 15.32 -0.78 12.18
C SER A 251 15.28 0.74 12.08
N ILE A 252 15.92 1.40 13.04
CA ILE A 252 16.20 2.83 12.99
C ILE A 252 17.70 3.01 12.79
N TYR A 253 18.06 3.91 11.87
CA TYR A 253 19.42 4.26 11.56
C TYR A 253 19.68 5.71 11.94
N GLN A 254 20.88 6.00 12.43
CA GLN A 254 21.42 7.35 12.53
C GLN A 254 22.21 7.65 11.25
N ILE A 255 21.94 8.80 10.64
CA ILE A 255 22.72 9.32 9.51
C ILE A 255 23.94 10.08 10.06
N ARG A 256 25.13 9.79 9.55
CA ARG A 256 26.36 10.54 9.77
C ARG A 256 26.99 10.97 8.44
#